data_AF-A0A528D625-F1
#
_entry.id   AF-A0A528D625-F1
#
_cell.length_a   1.000
_cell.length_b   1.000
_cell.length_c   1.000
_cell.angle_alpha   90.00
_cell.angle_beta   90.00
_cell.angle_gamma   90.00
#
_symmetry.space_group_name_H-M   'P 1'
#
loop_
_entity.id
_entity.type
_entity.pdbx_description
1 polymer ?
#
loop_
_entity_poly.entity_id
_entity_poly.type
_entity_poly.pdbx_seq_one_letter_code
_entity_poly.pdbx_strand_id
1 'polypeptide(L)' 'VDKVHLVPFGEYLPFAGLFERFGIGQLVAGPMNFAAGNERHPIAVPNGLRAAPFICYEVIFPDLVAVDAASS' A
#
# COMPACT_ATOMS: atom_id res chain seq x y z
N VAL A 1 -7.67 -8.13 0.96
CA VAL A 1 -6.68 -7.50 0.05
C VAL A 1 -5.84 -6.56 0.87
N ASP A 2 -4.53 -6.71 0.81
CA ASP A 2 -3.57 -5.87 1.53
C ASP A 2 -3.11 -4.71 0.66
N LYS A 3 -2.60 -3.66 1.30
CA LYS A 3 -2.10 -2.46 0.62
C LYS A 3 -0.71 -2.72 0.04
N VAL A 4 -0.52 -2.45 -1.25
CA VAL A 4 0.73 -2.77 -1.97
C VAL A 4 1.66 -1.56 -1.98
N HIS A 5 1.13 -0.36 -2.22
CA HIS A 5 1.92 0.87 -2.17
C HIS A 5 1.66 1.58 -0.85
N LEU A 6 2.66 1.59 0.03
CA LEU A 6 2.60 2.26 1.33
C LEU A 6 3.09 3.71 1.24
N VAL A 7 2.47 4.60 2.03
CA VAL A 7 2.88 6.01 2.16
C VAL A 7 4.23 6.08 2.91
N PRO A 8 5.30 6.57 2.28
CA PRO A 8 6.58 6.76 2.96
C PRO A 8 6.45 7.76 4.11
N PHE A 9 7.12 7.48 5.23
CA PHE A 9 7.12 8.28 6.46
C PHE A 9 5.78 8.38 7.21
N GLY A 10 4.69 7.84 6.64
CA GLY A 10 3.37 7.77 7.26
C GLY A 10 2.95 6.35 7.64
N GLU A 11 3.15 5.37 6.75
CA GLU A 11 2.81 3.96 7.00
C GLU A 11 4.05 3.11 7.31
N TYR A 12 5.23 3.53 6.84
CA TYR A 12 6.52 2.91 7.15
C TYR A 12 7.63 3.98 7.19
N LEU A 13 8.75 3.64 7.83
CA LEU A 13 9.96 4.47 7.81
C LEU A 13 10.99 3.86 6.82
N PRO A 14 11.25 4.50 5.67
CA PRO A 14 12.32 4.07 4.76
C PRO A 14 13.65 4.02 5.52
N PHE A 15 14.49 3.00 5.31
CA PHE A 15 15.78 2.87 6.00
C PHE A 15 15.68 2.96 7.54
N ALA A 16 14.62 2.41 8.15
CA ALA A 16 14.36 2.50 9.59
C ALA A 16 15.62 2.24 10.44
N GLY A 17 16.38 1.18 10.16
CA GLY A 17 17.60 0.87 10.90
C GLY A 17 18.75 1.88 10.78
N LEU A 18 18.75 2.75 9.76
CA LEU A 18 19.67 3.89 9.69
C LEU A 18 19.15 5.05 10.53
N PHE A 19 17.87 5.39 10.39
CA PHE A 19 17.24 6.49 11.12
C PHE A 19 17.23 6.25 12.64
N GLU A 20 16.99 5.01 13.08
CA GLU A 20 17.09 4.62 14.48
C GLU A 20 18.47 4.91 15.07
N ARG A 21 19.55 4.72 14.29
CA ARG A 21 20.93 5.05 14.73
C ARG A 21 21.14 6.55 14.94
N PHE A 22 20.36 7.38 14.26
CA PHE A 22 20.35 8.83 14.44
C PHE A 22 19.29 9.31 15.45
N GLY A 23 18.60 8.38 16.14
CA GLY A 23 17.54 8.70 17.09
C GLY A 23 16.24 9.17 16.44
N ILE A 24 16.08 8.96 15.13
CA ILE A 24 14.89 9.34 14.37
C ILE A 24 13.95 8.14 14.33
N GLY A 25 12.78 8.30 14.95
CA GLY A 25 11.73 7.29 15.00
C GLY A 25 10.47 7.73 14.27
N GLN A 26 9.33 7.55 14.93
CA GLN A 26 8.01 7.88 14.39
C GLN A 26 7.87 9.37 14.09
N LEU A 27 7.59 9.69 12.82
CA LEU A 27 7.44 11.07 12.33
C LEU A 27 5.98 11.57 12.40
N VAL A 28 5.01 10.66 12.36
CA VAL A 28 3.57 10.96 12.36
C VAL A 28 2.86 10.08 13.38
N ALA A 29 1.90 10.63 14.13
CA ALA A 29 1.10 9.84 15.08
C ALA A 29 0.19 8.85 14.33
N GLY A 30 0.26 7.56 14.70
CA GLY A 30 -0.51 6.49 14.08
C GLY A 30 0.19 5.13 14.12
N PRO A 31 -0.45 4.06 13.61
CA PRO A 31 0.22 2.78 13.40
C PRO A 31 1.31 2.97 12.33
N MET A 32 2.57 3.00 12.77
CA MET A 32 3.75 2.87 11.92
C MET A 32 4.14 1.39 11.83
N ASN A 33 4.87 1.03 10.78
CA ASN A 33 5.42 -0.32 10.51
C ASN A 33 4.47 -1.28 9.81
N PHE A 34 3.68 -0.78 8.86
CA PHE A 34 3.02 -1.66 7.91
C PHE A 34 4.06 -2.34 7.00
N ALA A 35 3.79 -3.59 6.66
CA ALA A 35 4.47 -4.29 5.57
C ALA A 35 3.60 -4.21 4.32
N ALA A 36 4.23 -3.98 3.16
CA ALA A 36 3.53 -3.97 1.89
C ALA A 36 2.99 -5.37 1.57
N GLY A 37 1.78 -5.42 1.02
CA GLY A 37 1.23 -6.64 0.43
C GLY A 37 2.03 -7.05 -0.81
N ASN A 38 2.13 -8.35 -1.05
CA ASN A 38 2.95 -8.90 -2.13
C ASN A 38 2.32 -8.67 -3.52
N GLU A 39 1.02 -8.95 -3.65
CA GLU A 39 0.31 -8.92 -4.93
C GLU A 39 -1.14 -8.47 -4.76
N ARG A 40 -1.64 -7.72 -5.75
CA ARG A 40 -3.06 -7.35 -5.85
C ARG A 40 -3.81 -8.46 -6.58
N HIS A 41 -4.90 -8.93 -5.99
CA HIS A 41 -5.81 -9.86 -6.64
C HIS A 41 -7.24 -9.31 -6.58
N PRO A 42 -8.04 -9.51 -7.64
CA PRO A 42 -9.42 -9.07 -7.64
C PRO A 42 -10.26 -9.94 -6.69
N ILE A 43 -11.20 -9.30 -6.02
CA ILE A 43 -12.17 -9.94 -5.15
C ILE A 43 -13.45 -10.25 -5.91
N ALA A 44 -14.10 -11.36 -5.56
CA ALA A 44 -15.43 -11.65 -6.05
C ALA A 44 -16.45 -10.72 -5.39
N VAL A 45 -17.33 -10.15 -6.20
CA VAL A 45 -18.48 -9.35 -5.77
C VAL A 45 -19.76 -9.99 -6.31
N PRO A 46 -20.96 -9.63 -5.78
CA PRO A 46 -22.21 -10.24 -6.21
C PRO A 46 -22.41 -10.20 -7.74
N ASN A 47 -23.23 -11.13 -8.25
CA ASN A 47 -23.55 -11.27 -9.68
C ASN A 47 -22.37 -11.72 -10.56
N GLY A 48 -21.37 -12.40 -9.98
CA GLY A 48 -20.23 -12.94 -10.74
C GLY A 48 -19.24 -11.90 -11.23
N LEU A 49 -19.35 -10.66 -10.74
CA LEU A 49 -18.42 -9.59 -11.05
C LEU A 49 -17.12 -9.75 -10.23
N ARG A 50 -16.02 -9.22 -10.75
CA ARG A 50 -14.73 -9.15 -10.06
C ARG A 50 -14.30 -7.70 -9.94
N ALA A 51 -13.78 -7.31 -8.78
CA ALA A 51 -13.33 -5.95 -8.51
C ALA A 51 -11.90 -5.96 -7.99
N ALA A 52 -11.04 -5.09 -8.52
CA ALA A 52 -9.69 -4.86 -8.01
C ALA A 52 -9.73 -3.69 -7.01
N PRO A 53 -9.55 -3.92 -5.70
CA PRO A 53 -9.61 -2.83 -4.73
C PRO A 53 -8.28 -2.07 -4.67
N PHE A 54 -8.35 -0.75 -4.50
CA PHE A 54 -7.21 0.17 -4.30
C PHE A 54 -7.40 0.93 -2.99
N ILE A 55 -6.38 0.93 -2.12
CA ILE A 55 -6.49 1.41 -0.75
C ILE A 55 -5.90 2.83 -0.64
N CYS A 56 -6.74 3.80 -0.26
CA CYS A 56 -6.35 5.19 -0.05
C CYS A 56 -5.66 5.79 -1.31
N TYR A 57 -4.43 6.29 -1.20
CA TYR A 57 -3.73 6.96 -2.28
C TYR A 57 -3.28 6.03 -3.43
N GLU A 58 -3.47 4.72 -3.35
CA GLU A 58 -3.14 3.84 -4.48
C GLU A 58 -3.90 4.20 -5.76
N VAL A 59 -5.12 4.75 -5.63
CA VAL A 59 -5.98 5.10 -6.77
C VAL A 59 -5.49 6.33 -7.56
N ILE A 60 -4.63 7.17 -6.96
CA ILE A 60 -4.19 8.41 -7.61
C ILE A 60 -3.08 8.17 -8.66
N PHE A 61 -2.59 6.95 -8.83
CA PHE A 61 -1.61 6.57 -9.85
C PHE A 61 -2.29 5.83 -11.01
N PRO A 62 -2.73 6.54 -12.06
CA PRO A 62 -3.55 5.95 -13.12
C PRO A 62 -2.84 4.82 -13.87
N ASP A 63 -1.53 4.94 -14.08
CA ASP A 63 -0.74 3.91 -14.78
C ASP A 63 -0.69 2.60 -13.99
N LEU A 64 -0.49 2.67 -12.67
CA LEU A 64 -0.50 1.49 -11.80
C LEU A 64 -1.88 0.83 -11.77
N VAL A 65 -2.93 1.64 -11.67
CA VAL A 65 -4.32 1.14 -11.70
C VAL A 65 -4.63 0.44 -13.03
N ALA A 66 -4.20 1.01 -14.15
CA ALA A 66 -4.44 0.43 -15.47
C ALA A 66 -3.75 -0.93 -15.65
N VAL A 67 -2.49 -1.05 -15.23
CA VAL A 67 -1.73 -2.31 -15.30
C VAL A 67 -2.36 -3.37 -14.39
N ASP A 68 -2.65 -3.02 -13.13
CA ASP A 68 -3.24 -3.95 -12.16
C ASP A 68 -4.62 -4.44 -12.60
N ALA A 69 -5.47 -3.53 -13.14
CA ALA A 69 -6.81 -3.88 -13.61
C ALA A 69 -6.79 -4.76 -14.86
N ALA A 70 -5.83 -4.56 -15.77
CA ALA A 70 -5.69 -5.38 -16.98
C ALA A 70 -5.11 -6.78 -16.71
N SER A 71 -4.36 -6.93 -15.61
CA SER A 71 -3.70 -8.18 -15.23
C SER A 71 -4.54 -9.09 -14.33
N SER A 72 -5.75 -8.66 -13.95
CA SER A 72 -6.61 -9.25 -12.90
C SER A 72 -7.77 -10.11 -13.42
#